data_AF-A0A1F3LLX8-F1
#
_entry.id   AF-A0A1F3LLX8-F1
#
_cell.length_a   1.000
_cell.length_b   1.000
_cell.length_c   1.000
_cell.angle_alpha   90.00
_cell.angle_beta   90.00
_cell.angle_gamma   90.00
#
_symmetry.space_group_name_H-M   'P 1'
#
loop_
_entity.id
_entity.type
_entity.pdbx_description
1 polymer ?
#
loop_
_entity_poly.entity_id
_entity_poly.type
_entity_poly.pdbx_seq_one_letter_code
_entity_poly.pdbx_strand_id
1 'polypeptide(L)'
;MANQIYQIQIALKGIKPKIWRRLLLPSDLLLSDFHQIIQTTMGWSDSHLHQFIKNKTFYTVRMQDDDLWEEMNNVDYSCMRVSDLLKREKEKIIYEYDFGDSWEHEIILEKILPEDDNVKYAQCIAGEMNCPPEDCGGAGGYSDMVEILKQPHHEEYESYKEWLGGEFDPSHFDRNEINTFLQEDEEDKQFDESQGYVMTYSDILFATKTKEQIIELGRSYGIKMKTSHNKTDCAQLVENTIINQPQILRNVLSYNELSALKILLNEEESNIGFIYDDLDGLFSAGLLDISLSLQDKPPVTIPQNIKSAIIPVLDTLLDDPALQRNYKLENIILGVITLYGAVSLNQMVEFVNKYQDETIEKGEIIKRLNSSPRLQRQIITDELSGTRYLFYMFIANTNLIINEISKREKIDYFIFSRKEIENASKTFYSFNNPQIDKIKIFLIKNGVRDIDSFLHKLWLNIQNDVSHSGTIKFLKNNLIFDSFEEIQNILKLVTEYSNNIPKWILKGNSSYNIFDKERTKQQIDNTYAMPILSRKTGRNDPCPCGSGKKYKHCCGNN
;
A
#
# COMPACT_ATOMS: atom_id res chain seq x y z
N MET A 1 25.31 17.99 -31.62
CA MET A 1 25.34 19.43 -31.94
C MET A 1 26.23 20.08 -30.89
N ALA A 2 26.97 21.15 -31.20
CA ALA A 2 27.78 21.84 -30.18
C ALA A 2 26.87 22.28 -29.02
N ASN A 3 27.35 22.22 -27.77
CA ASN A 3 26.50 22.46 -26.62
C ASN A 3 26.24 23.96 -26.45
N GLN A 4 25.14 24.44 -27.04
CA GLN A 4 24.81 25.86 -27.00
C GLN A 4 24.33 26.26 -25.61
N ILE A 5 24.61 27.50 -25.21
CA ILE A 5 24.07 28.06 -23.98
C ILE A 5 22.80 28.85 -24.32
N TYR A 6 21.72 28.52 -23.63
CA TYR A 6 20.45 29.24 -23.74
C TYR A 6 20.39 30.32 -22.67
N GLN A 7 20.12 31.55 -23.11
CA GLN A 7 19.69 32.62 -22.23
C GLN A 7 18.16 32.61 -22.17
N ILE A 8 17.60 32.23 -21.04
CA ILE A 8 16.16 32.10 -20.84
C ILE A 8 15.68 33.12 -19.80
N GLN A 9 14.55 33.77 -20.06
CA GLN A 9 13.80 34.50 -19.04
C GLN A 9 12.61 33.68 -18.59
N ILE A 10 12.42 33.59 -17.28
CA ILE A 10 11.28 32.94 -16.62
C ILE A 10 10.53 34.03 -15.86
N ALA A 11 9.23 34.15 -16.11
CA ALA A 11 8.42 35.21 -15.52
C ALA A 11 7.08 34.68 -15.04
N LEU A 12 6.77 34.91 -13.77
CA LEU A 12 5.49 34.53 -13.20
C LEU A 12 4.36 35.40 -13.78
N LYS A 13 3.29 34.77 -14.23
CA LYS A 13 2.12 35.44 -14.80
C LYS A 13 1.15 35.87 -13.68
N GLY A 14 0.27 36.82 -14.00
CA GLY A 14 -0.80 37.24 -13.10
C GLY A 14 -0.39 38.20 -11.98
N ILE A 15 0.90 38.36 -11.68
CA ILE A 15 1.38 39.20 -10.56
C ILE A 15 2.01 40.53 -11.03
N LYS A 16 1.80 41.59 -10.23
CA LYS A 16 2.45 42.89 -10.40
C LYS A 16 2.97 43.42 -9.05
N PRO A 17 4.21 43.96 -8.97
CA PRO A 17 5.22 44.07 -10.03
C PRO A 17 5.71 42.71 -10.53
N LYS A 18 6.36 42.69 -11.70
CA LYS A 18 6.74 41.44 -12.37
C LYS A 18 7.78 40.70 -11.53
N ILE A 19 7.51 39.43 -11.21
CA ILE A 19 8.46 38.51 -10.57
C ILE A 19 9.12 37.70 -11.70
N TRP A 20 10.46 37.74 -11.79
CA TRP A 20 11.16 37.09 -12.89
C TRP A 20 12.62 36.74 -12.58
N ARG A 21 13.14 35.77 -13.32
CA ARG A 21 14.53 35.32 -13.33
C ARG A 21 15.06 35.25 -14.76
N ARG A 22 16.36 35.45 -14.94
CA ARG A 22 17.05 35.24 -16.21
C ARG A 22 18.26 34.37 -15.99
N LEU A 23 18.30 33.27 -16.73
CA LEU A 23 19.24 32.17 -16.54
C LEU A 23 20.07 31.94 -17.81
N LEU A 24 21.30 31.48 -17.62
CA LEU A 24 22.13 30.81 -18.63
C LEU A 24 22.16 29.32 -18.31
N LEU A 25 21.90 28.46 -19.29
CA LEU A 25 21.89 27.01 -19.09
C LEU A 25 22.17 26.24 -20.40
N PRO A 26 22.75 25.03 -20.36
CA PRO A 26 22.97 24.22 -21.56
C PRO A 26 21.66 23.86 -22.27
N SER A 27 21.65 24.02 -23.59
CA SER A 27 20.49 23.73 -24.45
C SER A 27 20.03 22.27 -24.40
N ASP A 28 20.92 21.36 -24.01
CA ASP A 28 20.69 19.93 -23.93
C ASP A 28 20.22 19.47 -22.54
N LEU A 29 20.04 20.35 -21.55
CA LEU A 29 19.46 19.97 -20.26
C LEU A 29 18.14 19.21 -20.42
N LEU A 30 17.93 18.17 -19.60
CA LEU A 30 16.64 17.50 -19.55
C LEU A 30 15.60 18.45 -18.96
N LEU A 31 14.34 18.28 -19.37
CA LEU A 31 13.24 19.06 -18.83
C LEU A 31 12.98 18.76 -17.34
N SER A 32 13.40 17.59 -16.84
CA SER A 32 13.40 17.26 -15.40
C SER A 32 14.40 18.13 -14.64
N ASP A 33 15.60 18.33 -15.18
CA ASP A 33 16.61 19.20 -14.59
C ASP A 33 16.17 20.65 -14.67
N PHE A 34 15.57 21.04 -15.79
CA PHE A 34 15.05 22.38 -15.97
C PHE A 34 13.92 22.71 -15.00
N HIS A 35 13.05 21.73 -14.68
CA HIS A 35 12.07 21.84 -13.62
C HIS A 35 12.72 22.15 -12.26
N GLN A 36 13.75 21.38 -11.86
CA GLN A 36 14.47 21.65 -10.61
C GLN A 36 15.13 23.04 -10.60
N ILE A 37 15.75 23.44 -11.71
CA ILE A 37 16.30 24.79 -11.87
C ILE A 37 15.21 25.87 -11.68
N ILE A 38 13.99 25.64 -12.18
CA ILE A 38 12.87 26.56 -11.95
C ILE A 38 12.51 26.61 -10.46
N GLN A 39 12.36 25.45 -9.81
CA GLN A 39 12.05 25.34 -8.38
C GLN A 39 13.06 26.11 -7.53
N THR A 40 14.36 25.84 -7.71
CA THR A 40 15.45 26.53 -6.99
C THR A 40 15.44 28.04 -7.24
N THR A 41 15.28 28.47 -8.50
CA THR A 41 15.33 29.90 -8.83
C THR A 41 14.08 30.68 -8.39
N MET A 42 12.98 29.97 -8.16
CA MET A 42 11.74 30.51 -7.61
C MET A 42 11.59 30.28 -6.10
N GLY A 43 12.51 29.57 -5.44
CA GLY A 43 12.44 29.31 -3.99
C GLY A 43 11.32 28.36 -3.58
N TRP A 44 10.99 27.40 -4.43
CA TRP A 44 9.97 26.37 -4.19
C TRP A 44 10.56 25.01 -3.87
N SER A 45 9.73 24.13 -3.30
CA SER A 45 10.16 22.87 -2.70
C SER A 45 9.71 21.62 -3.46
N ASP A 46 9.29 21.76 -4.71
CA ASP A 46 8.85 20.64 -5.57
C ASP A 46 7.80 19.74 -4.89
N SER A 47 6.86 20.36 -4.21
CA SER A 47 5.86 19.68 -3.37
C SER A 47 4.57 19.34 -4.12
N HIS A 48 4.42 19.88 -5.33
CA HIS A 48 3.21 19.76 -6.14
C HIS A 48 3.49 19.33 -7.58
N LEU A 49 2.43 18.95 -8.30
CA LEU A 49 2.51 18.58 -9.70
C LEU A 49 2.81 19.77 -10.61
N HIS A 50 3.45 19.49 -11.75
CA HIS A 50 3.78 20.49 -12.75
C HIS A 50 3.67 19.97 -14.19
N GLN A 51 3.72 20.90 -15.14
CA GLN A 51 3.79 20.61 -16.57
C GLN A 51 4.40 21.76 -17.37
N PHE A 52 4.97 21.45 -18.53
CA PHE A 52 5.29 22.45 -19.56
C PHE A 52 4.20 22.46 -20.64
N ILE A 53 3.84 23.62 -21.17
CA ILE A 53 2.77 23.76 -22.16
C ILE A 53 3.31 24.50 -23.38
N LYS A 54 3.13 23.90 -24.55
CA LYS A 54 3.48 24.52 -25.84
C LYS A 54 2.46 24.15 -26.90
N ASN A 55 1.88 25.14 -27.59
CA ASN A 55 0.91 24.94 -28.66
C ASN A 55 -0.28 24.02 -28.29
N LYS A 56 -0.77 24.11 -27.04
CA LYS A 56 -1.82 23.23 -26.48
C LYS A 56 -1.43 21.74 -26.37
N THR A 57 -0.14 21.43 -26.44
CA THR A 57 0.43 20.16 -25.99
C THR A 57 0.95 20.34 -24.58
N PHE A 58 0.63 19.38 -23.71
CA PHE A 58 1.01 19.37 -22.31
C PHE A 58 2.13 18.35 -22.13
N TYR A 59 3.27 18.81 -21.67
CA TYR A 59 4.45 18.01 -21.43
C TYR A 59 4.50 17.78 -19.92
N THR A 60 4.11 16.60 -19.48
CA THR A 60 4.01 16.22 -18.07
C THR A 60 4.56 14.81 -17.87
N VAL A 61 4.78 14.38 -16.64
CA VAL A 61 5.20 13.02 -16.33
C VAL A 61 3.98 12.11 -16.36
N ARG A 62 4.04 11.00 -17.11
CA ARG A 62 2.91 10.06 -17.21
C ARG A 62 2.72 9.28 -15.91
N MET A 63 1.55 9.41 -15.30
CA MET A 63 1.15 8.63 -14.13
C MET A 63 0.49 7.30 -14.54
N GLN A 64 0.71 6.23 -13.76
CA GLN A 64 -0.14 5.03 -13.84
C GLN A 64 -1.53 5.45 -13.34
N ASP A 65 -2.56 5.15 -14.11
CA ASP A 65 -3.97 5.52 -13.89
C ASP A 65 -4.43 6.90 -14.42
N ASP A 66 -3.66 7.56 -15.29
CA ASP A 66 -4.18 8.70 -16.07
C ASP A 66 -4.99 8.22 -17.28
N ASP A 67 -6.25 7.82 -17.03
CA ASP A 67 -7.22 7.39 -18.04
C ASP A 67 -7.52 8.49 -19.10
N LEU A 68 -7.18 9.75 -18.81
CA LEU A 68 -7.42 10.91 -19.68
C LEU A 68 -6.17 11.33 -20.46
N TRP A 69 -5.06 10.61 -20.33
CA TRP A 69 -3.77 10.94 -20.95
C TRP A 69 -3.88 11.20 -22.47
N GLU A 70 -4.60 10.34 -23.18
CA GLU A 70 -4.79 10.48 -24.63
C GLU A 70 -5.81 11.58 -25.00
N GLU A 71 -6.72 11.92 -24.08
CA GLU A 71 -7.75 12.95 -24.30
C GLU A 71 -7.20 14.38 -24.17
N MET A 72 -6.12 14.56 -23.40
CA MET A 72 -5.56 15.88 -23.07
C MET A 72 -4.38 16.32 -23.95
N ASN A 73 -4.00 15.58 -24.99
CA ASN A 73 -2.82 15.88 -25.83
C ASN A 73 -1.52 15.96 -25.00
N ASN A 74 -1.36 14.99 -24.09
CA ASN A 74 -0.21 14.87 -23.19
C ASN A 74 0.99 14.19 -23.88
N VAL A 75 2.19 14.61 -23.52
CA VAL A 75 3.47 14.04 -23.95
C VAL A 75 4.33 13.83 -22.72
N ASP A 76 4.90 12.63 -22.58
CA ASP A 76 5.84 12.34 -21.51
C ASP A 76 7.18 13.02 -21.81
N TYR A 77 7.58 13.94 -20.92
CA TYR A 77 8.80 14.72 -21.11
C TYR A 77 10.05 14.07 -20.50
N SER A 78 9.94 12.92 -19.82
CA SER A 78 11.03 12.31 -19.04
C SER A 78 12.40 12.20 -19.73
N CYS A 79 12.44 12.01 -21.05
CA CYS A 79 13.67 11.96 -21.85
C CYS A 79 13.88 13.17 -22.78
N MET A 80 13.06 14.20 -22.67
CA MET A 80 13.08 15.40 -23.50
C MET A 80 14.00 16.47 -22.91
N ARG A 81 14.59 17.27 -23.80
CA ARG A 81 15.51 18.35 -23.48
C ARG A 81 14.86 19.72 -23.66
N VAL A 82 15.44 20.75 -23.06
CA VAL A 82 15.00 22.15 -23.24
C VAL A 82 14.98 22.52 -24.73
N SER A 83 15.99 22.11 -25.49
CA SER A 83 16.07 22.32 -26.95
C SER A 83 15.01 21.59 -27.77
N ASP A 84 14.31 20.59 -27.22
CA ASP A 84 13.17 19.97 -27.90
C ASP A 84 11.95 20.91 -27.91
N LEU A 85 11.81 21.73 -26.87
CA LEU A 85 10.73 22.70 -26.70
C LEU A 85 11.08 24.12 -27.10
N LEU A 86 12.35 24.53 -27.03
CA LEU A 86 12.80 25.88 -27.38
C LEU A 86 13.91 25.78 -28.42
N LYS A 87 13.58 26.02 -29.69
CA LYS A 87 14.49 25.81 -30.83
C LYS A 87 15.05 27.10 -31.40
N ARG A 88 14.38 28.23 -31.17
CA ARG A 88 14.73 29.53 -31.76
C ARG A 88 14.52 30.66 -30.75
N GLU A 89 15.33 31.70 -30.87
CA GLU A 89 15.13 32.93 -30.10
C GLU A 89 13.70 33.46 -30.24
N LYS A 90 13.17 33.98 -29.13
CA LYS A 90 11.80 34.47 -28.93
C LYS A 90 10.72 33.39 -28.88
N GLU A 91 11.08 32.12 -29.00
CA GLU A 91 10.13 31.03 -28.74
C GLU A 91 9.76 30.99 -27.26
N LYS A 92 8.51 30.61 -27.00
CA LYS A 92 7.91 30.64 -25.67
C LYS A 92 7.26 29.31 -25.32
N ILE A 93 7.30 28.98 -24.05
CA ILE A 93 6.50 27.91 -23.42
C ILE A 93 5.93 28.42 -22.10
N ILE A 94 4.91 27.75 -21.58
CA ILE A 94 4.44 27.96 -20.21
C ILE A 94 4.97 26.83 -19.34
N TYR A 95 5.32 27.12 -18.09
CA TYR A 95 5.52 26.14 -17.04
C TYR A 95 4.48 26.39 -15.95
N GLU A 96 3.62 25.41 -15.71
CA GLU A 96 2.60 25.46 -14.66
C GLU A 96 3.02 24.56 -13.51
N TYR A 97 2.99 25.10 -12.29
CA TYR A 97 3.31 24.41 -11.05
C TYR A 97 2.15 24.57 -10.07
N ASP A 98 1.85 23.50 -9.32
CA ASP A 98 0.70 23.37 -8.44
C ASP A 98 -0.63 23.54 -9.19
N PHE A 99 -1.31 22.44 -9.51
CA PHE A 99 -2.59 22.48 -10.22
C PHE A 99 -3.76 22.97 -9.35
N GLY A 100 -3.55 23.13 -8.03
CA GLY A 100 -4.48 23.81 -7.13
C GLY A 100 -4.37 25.33 -7.26
N ASP A 101 -3.16 25.86 -7.04
CA ASP A 101 -2.90 27.31 -7.06
C ASP A 101 -2.66 27.88 -8.48
N SER A 102 -2.35 27.01 -9.44
CA SER A 102 -2.12 27.25 -10.88
C SER A 102 -1.06 28.33 -11.16
N TRP A 103 0.16 28.10 -10.67
CA TRP A 103 1.28 29.02 -10.88
C TRP A 103 1.85 28.91 -12.30
N GLU A 104 1.39 29.78 -13.20
CA GLU A 104 1.89 29.82 -14.58
C GLU A 104 3.11 30.75 -14.76
N HIS A 105 4.18 30.23 -15.35
CA HIS A 105 5.38 30.97 -15.73
C HIS A 105 5.50 31.03 -17.24
N GLU A 106 5.68 32.23 -17.80
CA GLU A 106 6.11 32.37 -19.18
C GLU A 106 7.63 32.22 -19.27
N ILE A 107 8.07 31.24 -20.04
CA ILE A 107 9.48 30.96 -20.31
C ILE A 107 9.78 31.40 -21.74
N ILE A 108 10.78 32.26 -21.92
CA ILE A 108 11.19 32.79 -23.23
C ILE A 108 12.66 32.48 -23.46
N LEU A 109 12.98 31.85 -24.59
CA LEU A 109 14.36 31.76 -25.07
C LEU A 109 14.78 33.12 -25.65
N GLU A 110 15.51 33.92 -24.88
CA GLU A 110 15.91 35.28 -25.30
C GLU A 110 17.06 35.25 -26.31
N LYS A 111 18.08 34.42 -26.06
CA LYS A 111 19.28 34.30 -26.92
C LYS A 111 19.82 32.88 -26.95
N ILE A 112 20.41 32.51 -28.10
CA ILE A 112 21.21 31.30 -28.24
C ILE A 112 22.68 31.73 -28.35
N LEU A 113 23.48 31.39 -27.35
CA LEU A 113 24.87 31.79 -27.24
C LEU A 113 25.79 30.62 -27.65
N PRO A 114 27.05 30.92 -28.05
CA PRO A 114 28.08 29.90 -28.20
C PRO A 114 28.26 29.09 -26.91
N GLU A 115 28.84 27.89 -27.05
CA GLU A 115 29.24 27.04 -25.93
C GLU A 115 30.19 27.79 -24.99
N ASP A 116 29.96 27.64 -23.68
CA ASP A 116 30.78 28.22 -22.63
C ASP A 116 31.00 27.16 -21.56
N ASP A 117 32.22 26.64 -21.47
CA ASP A 117 32.61 25.60 -20.51
C ASP A 117 32.42 26.02 -19.03
N ASN A 118 32.19 27.31 -18.77
CA ASN A 118 31.91 27.83 -17.43
C ASN A 118 30.43 27.68 -17.02
N VAL A 119 29.54 27.33 -17.95
CA VAL A 119 28.10 27.15 -17.69
C VAL A 119 27.72 25.70 -17.92
N LYS A 120 27.87 24.89 -16.88
CA LYS A 120 27.63 23.43 -16.94
C LYS A 120 26.22 23.02 -16.51
N TYR A 121 25.57 23.81 -15.65
CA TYR A 121 24.22 23.52 -15.16
C TYR A 121 23.28 24.70 -15.36
N ALA A 122 23.20 25.63 -14.41
CA ALA A 122 22.46 26.87 -14.62
C ALA A 122 23.09 28.02 -13.84
N GLN A 123 23.02 29.22 -14.41
CA GLN A 123 23.48 30.43 -13.76
C GLN A 123 22.41 31.52 -13.86
N CYS A 124 21.94 32.01 -12.72
CA CYS A 124 21.11 33.20 -12.64
C CYS A 124 21.97 34.45 -12.88
N ILE A 125 21.65 35.21 -13.93
CA ILE A 125 22.39 36.43 -14.30
C ILE A 125 21.64 37.71 -13.93
N ALA A 126 20.32 37.65 -13.80
CA ALA A 126 19.48 38.77 -13.37
C ALA A 126 18.09 38.27 -12.90
N GLY A 127 17.39 39.08 -12.12
CA GLY A 127 16.03 38.81 -11.67
C GLY A 127 15.56 39.95 -10.79
N GLU A 128 14.27 39.94 -10.45
CA GLU A 128 13.65 40.90 -9.55
C GLU A 128 12.50 40.25 -8.78
N MET A 129 12.25 40.78 -7.58
CA MET A 129 11.19 40.40 -6.65
C MET A 129 11.32 38.97 -6.09
N ASN A 130 10.78 38.79 -4.89
CA ASN A 130 10.70 37.49 -4.23
C ASN A 130 9.50 36.72 -4.77
N CYS A 131 9.64 35.41 -4.92
CA CYS A 131 8.55 34.57 -5.40
C CYS A 131 7.51 34.33 -4.30
N PRO A 132 6.25 34.02 -4.68
CA PRO A 132 5.24 33.62 -3.71
C PRO A 132 5.68 32.40 -2.92
N PRO A 133 5.47 32.37 -1.59
CA PRO A 133 5.64 31.15 -0.80
C PRO A 133 4.71 30.02 -1.28
N GLU A 134 5.11 28.78 -1.04
CA GLU A 134 4.28 27.59 -1.27
C GLU A 134 2.93 27.71 -0.54
N ASP A 135 1.87 27.16 -1.13
CA ASP A 135 0.52 27.08 -0.53
C ASP A 135 -0.12 28.42 -0.10
N CYS A 136 0.30 29.54 -0.69
CA CYS A 136 -0.27 30.86 -0.37
C CYS A 136 -1.62 31.15 -1.05
N GLY A 137 -2.21 30.20 -1.78
CA GLY A 137 -3.55 30.33 -2.38
C GLY A 137 -3.54 31.04 -3.73
N GLY A 138 -2.53 30.78 -4.55
CA GLY A 138 -2.38 31.34 -5.88
C GLY A 138 -2.15 32.86 -5.90
N ALA A 139 -2.20 33.45 -7.10
CA ALA A 139 -1.87 34.87 -7.29
C ALA A 139 -2.76 35.83 -6.46
N GLY A 140 -4.01 35.42 -6.20
CA GLY A 140 -4.95 36.16 -5.35
C GLY A 140 -4.51 36.14 -3.88
N GLY A 141 -4.32 34.94 -3.32
CA GLY A 141 -3.90 34.78 -1.93
C GLY A 141 -2.54 35.43 -1.65
N TYR A 142 -1.58 35.33 -2.57
CA TYR A 142 -0.31 36.06 -2.47
C TYR A 142 -0.50 37.58 -2.41
N SER A 143 -1.37 38.13 -3.27
CA SER A 143 -1.62 39.58 -3.30
C SER A 143 -2.25 40.07 -2.00
N ASP A 144 -3.23 39.32 -1.47
CA ASP A 144 -3.90 39.62 -0.21
C ASP A 144 -2.91 39.54 0.96
N MET A 145 -2.09 38.48 1.02
CA MET A 145 -1.04 38.30 2.01
C MET A 145 -0.06 39.50 2.02
N VAL A 146 0.45 39.91 0.86
CA VAL A 146 1.39 41.04 0.76
C VAL A 146 0.75 42.36 1.22
N GLU A 147 -0.53 42.60 0.96
CA GLU A 147 -1.25 43.78 1.45
C GLU A 147 -1.51 43.74 2.96
N ILE A 148 -1.77 42.56 3.52
CA ILE A 148 -1.95 42.35 4.96
C ILE A 148 -0.63 42.55 5.70
N LEU A 149 0.49 42.04 5.17
CA LEU A 149 1.82 42.19 5.78
C LEU A 149 2.32 43.65 5.80
N LYS A 150 1.73 44.55 5.02
CA LYS A 150 1.99 46.01 5.13
C LYS A 150 1.29 46.66 6.32
N GLN A 151 0.39 45.94 7.00
CA GLN A 151 -0.49 46.45 8.03
C GLN A 151 -0.32 45.66 9.34
N PRO A 152 0.66 46.00 10.20
CA PRO A 152 0.93 45.29 11.46
C PRO A 152 -0.22 45.23 12.48
N HIS A 153 -1.31 45.97 12.24
CA HIS A 153 -2.51 45.98 13.07
C HIS A 153 -3.70 45.24 12.43
N HIS A 154 -3.54 44.66 11.24
CA HIS A 154 -4.56 43.84 10.60
C HIS A 154 -4.78 42.55 11.40
N GLU A 155 -6.03 42.09 11.50
CA GLU A 155 -6.37 40.94 12.36
C GLU A 155 -5.67 39.64 11.93
N GLU A 156 -5.38 39.50 10.63
CA GLU A 156 -4.67 38.33 10.07
C GLU A 156 -3.14 38.47 10.03
N TYR A 157 -2.57 39.63 10.42
CA TYR A 157 -1.13 39.89 10.29
C TYR A 157 -0.25 38.86 11.02
N GLU A 158 -0.55 38.60 12.29
CA GLU A 158 0.22 37.64 13.09
C GLU A 158 0.06 36.20 12.58
N SER A 159 -1.12 35.86 12.03
CA SER A 159 -1.36 34.53 11.45
C SER A 159 -0.48 34.28 10.23
N TYR A 160 -0.37 35.25 9.32
CA TYR A 160 0.51 35.12 8.16
C TYR A 160 1.98 35.12 8.56
N LYS A 161 2.39 35.95 9.53
CA LYS A 161 3.77 35.98 10.01
C LYS A 161 4.20 34.65 10.65
N GLU A 162 3.31 34.03 11.43
CA GLU A 162 3.55 32.70 12.01
C GLU A 162 3.63 31.63 10.92
N TRP A 163 2.71 31.64 9.95
CA TRP A 163 2.69 30.69 8.84
C TRP A 163 3.95 30.76 7.97
N LEU A 164 4.45 31.97 7.69
CA LEU A 164 5.69 32.20 6.95
C LEU A 164 6.95 31.81 7.74
N GLY A 165 6.83 31.57 9.05
CA GLY A 165 7.96 31.26 9.92
C GLY A 165 8.92 32.44 10.14
N GLY A 166 8.53 33.68 9.80
CA GLY A 166 9.43 34.83 9.87
C GLY A 166 8.95 36.07 9.11
N GLU A 167 9.88 37.00 8.88
CA GLU A 167 9.63 38.17 8.02
C GLU A 167 9.75 37.77 6.54
N PHE A 168 8.85 38.31 5.71
CA PHE A 168 8.85 38.10 4.27
C PHE A 168 8.97 39.46 3.56
N ASP A 169 10.05 39.65 2.81
CA ASP A 169 10.22 40.80 1.93
C ASP A 169 9.85 40.41 0.49
N PRO A 170 8.71 40.90 -0.07
CA PRO A 170 8.32 40.60 -1.44
C PRO A 170 9.27 41.19 -2.47
N SER A 171 10.12 42.16 -2.11
CA SER A 171 11.11 42.77 -3.00
C SER A 171 12.48 42.10 -2.96
N HIS A 172 12.70 41.14 -2.06
CA HIS A 172 13.98 40.45 -1.93
C HIS A 172 14.34 39.69 -3.21
N PHE A 173 15.57 39.89 -3.66
CA PHE A 173 16.19 39.11 -4.72
C PHE A 173 17.71 39.21 -4.55
N ASP A 174 18.35 38.08 -4.27
CA ASP A 174 19.80 37.97 -4.27
C ASP A 174 20.25 36.94 -5.31
N ARG A 175 20.95 37.45 -6.34
CA ARG A 175 21.49 36.63 -7.41
C ARG A 175 22.57 35.66 -6.92
N ASN A 176 23.38 36.07 -5.95
CA ASN A 176 24.46 35.22 -5.44
C ASN A 176 23.88 34.09 -4.62
N GLU A 177 22.86 34.35 -3.80
CA GLU A 177 22.12 33.33 -3.05
C GLU A 177 21.55 32.26 -3.99
N ILE A 178 20.82 32.66 -5.02
CA ILE A 178 20.28 31.72 -6.02
C ILE A 178 21.39 30.92 -6.71
N ASN A 179 22.50 31.57 -7.08
CA ASN A 179 23.61 30.86 -7.71
C ASN A 179 24.34 29.92 -6.75
N THR A 180 24.36 30.20 -5.44
CA THR A 180 24.86 29.26 -4.44
C THR A 180 23.97 28.02 -4.40
N PHE A 181 22.65 28.17 -4.37
CA PHE A 181 21.74 27.02 -4.41
C PHE A 181 21.84 26.24 -5.73
N LEU A 182 21.94 26.92 -6.87
CA LEU A 182 22.15 26.25 -8.16
C LEU A 182 23.50 25.53 -8.24
N GLN A 183 24.54 26.04 -7.55
CA GLN A 183 25.82 25.36 -7.44
C GLN A 183 25.73 24.13 -6.53
N GLU A 184 25.00 24.21 -5.42
CA GLU A 184 24.72 23.05 -4.57
C GLU A 184 23.96 21.97 -5.35
N ASP A 185 22.92 22.35 -6.11
CA ASP A 185 22.20 21.43 -7.01
C ASP A 185 23.11 20.82 -8.08
N GLU A 186 24.00 21.63 -8.67
CA GLU A 186 24.98 21.18 -9.66
C GLU A 186 26.02 20.24 -9.03
N GLU A 187 26.50 20.53 -7.82
CA GLU A 187 27.46 19.71 -7.09
C GLU A 187 26.81 18.39 -6.66
N ASP A 188 25.56 18.41 -6.19
CA ASP A 188 24.80 17.19 -5.89
C ASP A 188 24.62 16.34 -7.15
N LYS A 189 24.36 16.95 -8.31
CA LYS A 189 24.27 16.25 -9.61
C LYS A 189 25.61 15.81 -10.20
N GLN A 190 26.69 16.58 -10.04
CA GLN A 190 28.02 16.19 -10.50
C GLN A 190 28.62 15.15 -9.57
N PHE A 191 28.32 15.21 -8.27
CA PHE A 191 28.54 14.11 -7.36
C PHE A 191 27.75 12.89 -7.84
N ASP A 192 26.51 13.10 -8.31
CA ASP A 192 25.67 12.06 -8.94
C ASP A 192 26.34 11.40 -10.17
N GLU A 193 26.78 12.22 -11.13
CA GLU A 193 27.28 11.77 -12.43
C GLU A 193 28.77 11.37 -12.45
N SER A 194 29.63 12.00 -11.64
CA SER A 194 31.10 11.79 -11.70
C SER A 194 31.59 10.59 -10.87
N GLN A 195 30.82 10.18 -9.85
CA GLN A 195 31.07 8.96 -9.08
C GLN A 195 30.20 7.77 -9.54
N GLY A 196 29.21 8.01 -10.42
CA GLY A 196 28.05 7.12 -10.47
C GLY A 196 27.51 6.99 -9.05
N TYR A 197 27.14 8.12 -8.45
CA TYR A 197 26.61 8.17 -7.08
C TYR A 197 25.53 7.11 -6.96
N VAL A 198 25.88 6.13 -6.17
CA VAL A 198 24.90 5.16 -5.77
C VAL A 198 24.23 5.78 -4.57
N MET A 199 22.98 6.21 -4.78
CA MET A 199 22.06 6.61 -3.72
C MET A 199 22.28 5.72 -2.50
N THR A 200 22.76 6.31 -1.41
CA THR A 200 23.06 5.59 -0.19
C THR A 200 21.78 5.40 0.61
N TYR A 201 21.81 4.50 1.58
CA TYR A 201 20.67 4.29 2.47
C TYR A 201 20.42 5.51 3.36
N SER A 202 21.46 6.24 3.74
CA SER A 202 21.30 7.51 4.45
C SER A 202 20.58 8.56 3.61
N ASP A 203 20.79 8.56 2.29
CA ASP A 203 20.10 9.46 1.35
C ASP A 203 18.62 9.10 1.23
N ILE A 204 18.29 7.80 1.10
CA ILE A 204 16.89 7.33 1.10
C ILE A 204 16.20 7.70 2.41
N LEU A 205 16.84 7.45 3.55
CA LEU A 205 16.25 7.81 4.85
C LEU A 205 16.05 9.31 4.98
N PHE A 206 16.99 10.12 4.48
CA PHE A 206 16.89 11.57 4.50
C PHE A 206 15.74 12.06 3.62
N ALA A 207 15.58 11.51 2.42
CA ALA A 207 14.54 11.90 1.47
C ALA A 207 13.13 11.43 1.92
N THR A 208 13.01 10.19 2.41
CA THR A 208 11.70 9.52 2.58
C THR A 208 11.13 9.54 3.99
N LYS A 209 11.91 9.93 5.02
CA LYS A 209 11.47 9.87 6.42
C LYS A 209 11.69 11.18 7.16
N THR A 210 10.87 11.46 8.16
CA THR A 210 11.12 12.55 9.12
C THR A 210 12.24 12.21 10.09
N LYS A 211 12.81 13.20 10.77
CA LYS A 211 13.86 12.97 11.79
C LYS A 211 13.35 12.01 12.89
N GLU A 212 12.11 12.18 13.33
CA GLU A 212 11.47 11.36 14.36
C GLU A 212 11.34 9.90 13.89
N GLN A 213 10.94 9.68 12.64
CA GLN A 213 10.85 8.35 12.04
C GLN A 213 12.23 7.68 11.93
N ILE A 214 13.28 8.41 11.56
CA ILE A 214 14.66 7.88 11.53
C ILE A 214 15.13 7.51 12.94
N ILE A 215 14.80 8.32 13.95
CA ILE A 215 15.11 8.02 15.36
C ILE A 215 14.37 6.76 15.83
N GLU A 216 13.09 6.62 15.49
CA GLU A 216 12.30 5.44 15.82
C GLU A 216 12.86 4.18 15.15
N LEU A 217 13.19 4.27 13.86
CA LEU A 217 13.84 3.20 13.11
C LEU A 217 15.17 2.81 13.75
N GLY A 218 16.04 3.77 14.05
CA GLY A 218 17.30 3.51 14.74
C GLY A 218 17.11 2.79 16.09
N ARG A 219 16.12 3.21 16.89
CA ARG A 219 15.78 2.53 18.14
C ARG A 219 15.28 1.11 17.92
N SER A 220 14.50 0.85 16.86
CA SER A 220 14.02 -0.49 16.52
C SER A 220 15.16 -1.46 16.16
N TYR A 221 16.26 -0.95 15.58
CA TYR A 221 17.50 -1.70 15.39
C TYR A 221 18.31 -1.91 16.68
N GLY A 222 17.94 -1.26 17.78
CA GLY A 222 18.68 -1.27 19.05
C GLY A 222 19.75 -0.18 19.15
N ILE A 223 19.73 0.82 18.26
CA ILE A 223 20.71 1.93 18.23
C ILE A 223 20.34 2.97 19.29
N LYS A 224 21.35 3.46 20.01
CA LYS A 224 21.18 4.56 20.96
C LYS A 224 21.03 5.90 20.21
N MET A 225 19.80 6.24 19.88
CA MET A 225 19.47 7.50 19.21
C MET A 225 19.33 8.65 20.20
N LYS A 226 19.99 9.78 19.93
CA LYS A 226 19.86 11.03 20.71
C LYS A 226 18.94 12.00 19.97
N THR A 227 18.01 12.64 20.69
CA THR A 227 17.10 13.65 20.12
C THR A 227 17.82 14.92 19.66
N SER A 228 19.03 15.17 20.17
CA SER A 228 19.87 16.32 19.84
C SER A 228 20.58 16.23 18.48
N HIS A 229 20.69 15.04 17.87
CA HIS A 229 21.29 14.90 16.53
C HIS A 229 20.41 15.57 15.47
N ASN A 230 21.01 16.12 14.41
CA ASN A 230 20.24 16.61 13.26
C ASN A 230 19.74 15.41 12.40
N LYS A 231 18.90 15.66 11.37
CA LYS A 231 18.30 14.60 10.54
C LYS A 231 19.37 13.78 9.81
N THR A 232 20.38 14.45 9.25
CA THR A 232 21.51 13.85 8.52
C THR A 232 22.35 12.95 9.43
N ASP A 233 22.74 13.42 10.61
CA ASP A 233 23.48 12.66 11.62
C ASP A 233 22.71 11.39 12.02
N CYS A 234 21.38 11.49 12.17
CA CYS A 234 20.53 10.34 12.46
C CYS A 234 20.56 9.32 11.32
N ALA A 235 20.39 9.75 10.06
CA ALA A 235 20.38 8.87 8.90
C ALA A 235 21.73 8.14 8.73
N GLN A 236 22.84 8.89 8.81
CA GLN A 236 24.20 8.36 8.72
C GLN A 236 24.51 7.41 9.87
N LEU A 237 24.03 7.67 11.09
CA LEU A 237 24.23 6.77 12.22
C LEU A 237 23.54 5.42 12.00
N VAL A 238 22.30 5.42 11.47
CA VAL A 238 21.58 4.19 11.16
C VAL A 238 22.30 3.42 10.05
N GLU A 239 22.66 4.10 8.95
CA GLU A 239 23.41 3.51 7.85
C GLU A 239 24.73 2.86 8.31
N ASN A 240 25.58 3.64 8.99
CA ASN A 240 26.87 3.16 9.47
C ASN A 240 26.72 1.96 10.41
N THR A 241 25.67 1.93 11.22
CA THR A 241 25.43 0.77 12.09
C THR A 241 25.03 -0.45 11.29
N ILE A 242 24.15 -0.33 10.29
CA ILE A 242 23.75 -1.46 9.44
C ILE A 242 24.95 -1.97 8.62
N ILE A 243 25.78 -1.08 8.05
CA ILE A 243 26.97 -1.49 7.31
C ILE A 243 27.96 -2.26 8.19
N ASN A 244 28.19 -1.78 9.43
CA ASN A 244 29.14 -2.40 10.35
C ASN A 244 28.56 -3.63 11.08
N GLN A 245 27.23 -3.73 11.19
CA GLN A 245 26.50 -4.77 11.94
C GLN A 245 25.22 -5.19 11.19
N PRO A 246 25.32 -5.74 9.96
CA PRO A 246 24.15 -6.04 9.13
C PRO A 246 23.21 -7.07 9.75
N GLN A 247 23.69 -7.86 10.72
CA GLN A 247 22.88 -8.79 11.49
C GLN A 247 21.75 -8.14 12.32
N ILE A 248 21.80 -6.82 12.57
CA ILE A 248 20.73 -6.12 13.31
C ILE A 248 19.42 -6.05 12.52
N LEU A 249 19.46 -6.28 11.20
CA LEU A 249 18.28 -6.26 10.34
C LEU A 249 17.21 -7.27 10.78
N ARG A 250 17.61 -8.40 11.37
CA ARG A 250 16.68 -9.40 11.93
C ARG A 250 15.81 -8.88 13.06
N ASN A 251 16.16 -7.74 13.66
CA ASN A 251 15.38 -7.13 14.73
C ASN A 251 14.13 -6.43 14.18
N VAL A 252 14.18 -6.01 12.91
CA VAL A 252 13.15 -5.19 12.25
C VAL A 252 12.47 -5.96 11.12
N LEU A 253 13.22 -6.77 10.37
CA LEU A 253 12.70 -7.56 9.26
C LEU A 253 12.30 -8.97 9.70
N SER A 254 11.14 -9.41 9.22
CA SER A 254 10.65 -10.78 9.31
C SER A 254 11.41 -11.72 8.37
N TYR A 255 11.21 -13.02 8.56
CA TYR A 255 11.76 -14.03 7.65
C TYR A 255 11.28 -13.84 6.20
N ASN A 256 10.03 -13.42 6.00
CA ASN A 256 9.48 -13.15 4.67
C ASN A 256 10.18 -11.96 4.02
N GLU A 257 10.37 -10.87 4.76
CA GLU A 257 11.04 -9.68 4.23
C GLU A 257 12.52 -9.95 3.94
N LEU A 258 13.22 -10.73 4.78
CA LEU A 258 14.59 -11.17 4.51
C LEU A 258 14.67 -12.14 3.31
N SER A 259 13.69 -13.02 3.17
CA SER A 259 13.60 -13.92 2.01
C SER A 259 13.30 -13.14 0.72
N ALA A 260 12.43 -12.14 0.82
CA ALA A 260 12.13 -11.23 -0.29
C ALA A 260 13.36 -10.43 -0.67
N LEU A 261 14.06 -9.86 0.31
CA LEU A 261 15.32 -9.17 0.12
C LEU A 261 16.36 -10.06 -0.56
N LYS A 262 16.46 -11.34 -0.18
CA LYS A 262 17.36 -12.30 -0.84
C LYS A 262 17.04 -12.51 -2.31
N ILE A 263 15.75 -12.60 -2.65
CA ILE A 263 15.33 -12.77 -4.05
C ILE A 263 15.63 -11.49 -4.83
N LEU A 264 15.26 -10.32 -4.28
CA LEU A 264 15.52 -9.01 -4.88
C LEU A 264 17.01 -8.73 -5.11
N LEU A 265 17.88 -9.23 -4.22
CA LEU A 265 19.33 -9.07 -4.34
C LEU A 265 19.99 -9.99 -5.37
N ASN A 266 19.33 -11.09 -5.77
CA ASN A 266 19.88 -12.14 -6.63
C ASN A 266 19.42 -12.10 -8.09
N GLU A 267 18.37 -11.35 -8.44
CA GLU A 267 17.84 -11.31 -9.81
C GLU A 267 18.30 -10.08 -10.60
N GLU A 268 18.96 -10.31 -11.74
CA GLU A 268 18.88 -9.42 -12.91
C GLU A 268 17.48 -9.65 -13.51
N GLU A 269 16.52 -8.77 -13.19
CA GLU A 269 15.15 -8.69 -13.74
C GLU A 269 14.49 -10.02 -14.18
N SER A 270 13.57 -10.61 -13.39
CA SER A 270 12.28 -11.07 -13.94
C SER A 270 11.28 -11.64 -12.92
N ASN A 271 10.20 -10.88 -12.71
CA ASN A 271 8.85 -11.39 -12.41
C ASN A 271 8.70 -12.08 -11.05
N ILE A 272 9.05 -11.36 -9.99
CA ILE A 272 8.83 -11.84 -8.64
C ILE A 272 7.36 -11.63 -8.25
N GLY A 273 6.66 -12.71 -7.91
CA GLY A 273 5.28 -12.69 -7.42
C GLY A 273 5.15 -12.17 -5.98
N PHE A 274 5.92 -11.14 -5.60
CA PHE A 274 5.71 -10.43 -4.35
C PHE A 274 4.51 -9.51 -4.47
N ILE A 275 3.71 -9.45 -3.43
CA ILE A 275 2.66 -8.46 -3.28
C ILE A 275 3.24 -7.34 -2.43
N TYR A 276 2.79 -6.09 -2.61
CA TYR A 276 3.27 -4.92 -1.84
C TYR A 276 3.36 -5.18 -0.32
N ASP A 277 2.44 -5.97 0.23
CA ASP A 277 2.44 -6.36 1.65
C ASP A 277 3.71 -7.12 2.08
N ASP A 278 4.33 -7.89 1.19
CA ASP A 278 5.57 -8.63 1.47
C ASP A 278 6.81 -7.73 1.46
N LEU A 279 6.69 -6.50 0.96
CA LEU A 279 7.78 -5.52 0.81
C LEU A 279 7.68 -4.35 1.80
N ASP A 280 6.54 -4.15 2.45
CA ASP A 280 6.29 -3.03 3.37
C ASP A 280 7.30 -2.91 4.54
N GLY A 281 7.75 -4.03 5.13
CA GLY A 281 8.79 -3.95 6.15
C GLY A 281 10.13 -3.47 5.59
N LEU A 282 10.41 -3.74 4.32
CA LEU A 282 11.59 -3.21 3.63
C LEU A 282 11.43 -1.71 3.33
N PHE A 283 10.22 -1.22 2.99
CA PHE A 283 9.90 0.21 2.87
C PHE A 283 9.99 0.95 4.20
N SER A 284 9.39 0.38 5.24
CA SER A 284 9.43 0.89 6.61
C SER A 284 10.88 0.97 7.11
N ALA A 285 11.69 -0.02 6.77
CA ALA A 285 13.12 -0.03 7.03
C ALA A 285 13.93 0.93 6.15
N GLY A 286 13.37 1.52 5.08
CA GLY A 286 14.11 2.37 4.13
C GLY A 286 15.10 1.61 3.25
N LEU A 287 14.96 0.29 3.16
CA LEU A 287 15.82 -0.58 2.35
C LEU A 287 15.36 -0.64 0.89
N LEU A 288 14.15 -0.18 0.62
CA LEU A 288 13.57 -0.02 -0.71
C LEU A 288 13.14 1.43 -0.89
N ASP A 289 13.45 1.98 -2.05
CA ASP A 289 12.81 3.18 -2.57
C ASP A 289 11.88 2.79 -3.73
N ILE A 290 10.66 3.34 -3.77
CA ILE A 290 9.74 3.27 -4.93
C ILE A 290 9.86 4.54 -5.78
N SER A 291 10.73 5.50 -5.43
CA SER A 291 10.86 6.71 -6.25
C SER A 291 11.27 6.33 -7.69
N LEU A 292 10.31 6.55 -8.60
CA LEU A 292 10.46 6.75 -10.04
C LEU A 292 10.92 5.54 -10.87
N SER A 293 10.00 4.59 -11.08
CA SER A 293 9.76 4.08 -12.45
C SER A 293 8.35 3.54 -12.60
N LEU A 294 7.60 4.16 -13.50
CA LEU A 294 6.28 3.73 -13.97
C LEU A 294 6.38 2.93 -15.28
N GLN A 295 7.36 2.01 -15.37
CA GLN A 295 7.19 0.82 -16.20
C GLN A 295 6.58 -0.30 -15.34
N ASP A 296 6.06 -1.35 -15.98
CA ASP A 296 5.22 -2.43 -15.41
C ASP A 296 5.77 -3.16 -14.16
N LYS A 297 6.93 -2.78 -13.61
CA LYS A 297 7.49 -3.16 -12.30
C LYS A 297 8.40 -2.03 -11.81
N PRO A 298 8.27 -1.51 -10.57
CA PRO A 298 9.27 -0.58 -10.05
C PRO A 298 10.62 -1.33 -9.97
N PRO A 299 11.74 -0.76 -10.45
CA PRO A 299 13.05 -1.24 -10.09
C PRO A 299 13.16 -1.05 -8.59
N VAL A 300 13.03 -2.15 -7.87
CA VAL A 300 13.35 -2.22 -6.45
C VAL A 300 14.84 -1.94 -6.33
N THR A 301 15.20 -0.68 -6.07
CA THR A 301 16.60 -0.28 -5.92
C THR A 301 16.99 -0.37 -4.45
N ILE A 302 17.90 -1.30 -4.14
CA ILE A 302 18.52 -1.44 -2.83
C ILE A 302 19.86 -0.70 -2.90
N PRO A 303 20.15 0.26 -1.99
CA PRO A 303 21.41 1.00 -1.97
C PRO A 303 22.62 0.07 -2.03
N GLN A 304 23.56 0.33 -2.95
CA GLN A 304 24.71 -0.57 -3.18
C GLN A 304 25.59 -0.75 -1.95
N ASN A 305 25.72 0.29 -1.12
CA ASN A 305 26.46 0.24 0.14
C ASN A 305 25.82 -0.74 1.15
N ILE A 306 24.50 -0.80 1.18
CA ILE A 306 23.73 -1.76 1.98
C ILE A 306 23.76 -3.15 1.34
N LYS A 307 23.57 -3.26 0.02
CA LYS A 307 23.67 -4.52 -0.74
C LYS A 307 24.97 -5.26 -0.43
N SER A 308 26.09 -4.54 -0.48
CA SER A 308 27.43 -5.09 -0.19
C SER A 308 27.58 -5.57 1.26
N ALA A 309 26.92 -4.92 2.21
CA ALA A 309 26.95 -5.31 3.63
C ALA A 309 26.02 -6.50 3.94
N ILE A 310 24.85 -6.58 3.30
CA ILE A 310 23.82 -7.58 3.61
C ILE A 310 24.09 -8.91 2.91
N ILE A 311 24.47 -8.91 1.63
CA ILE A 311 24.64 -10.14 0.83
C ILE A 311 25.46 -11.20 1.58
N PRO A 312 26.63 -10.89 2.19
CA PRO A 312 27.45 -11.89 2.85
C PRO A 312 26.81 -12.55 4.09
N VAL A 313 25.86 -11.87 4.73
CA VAL A 313 25.25 -12.35 5.99
C VAL A 313 23.83 -12.89 5.82
N LEU A 314 23.22 -12.70 4.64
CA LEU A 314 21.79 -12.96 4.44
C LEU A 314 21.40 -14.43 4.65
N ASP A 315 22.22 -15.37 4.18
CA ASP A 315 22.02 -16.80 4.44
C ASP A 315 22.12 -17.11 5.93
N THR A 316 23.09 -16.52 6.62
CA THR A 316 23.26 -16.68 8.08
C THR A 316 22.05 -16.13 8.84
N LEU A 317 21.45 -15.02 8.37
CA LEU A 317 20.25 -14.45 8.98
C LEU A 317 19.03 -15.34 8.75
N LEU A 318 18.87 -15.89 7.54
CA LEU A 318 17.78 -16.79 7.21
C LEU A 318 17.93 -18.15 7.92
N ASP A 319 19.14 -18.58 8.22
CA ASP A 319 19.44 -19.79 8.99
C ASP A 319 19.28 -19.61 10.51
N ASP A 320 18.98 -18.40 11.00
CA ASP A 320 18.72 -18.13 12.42
C ASP A 320 17.52 -18.97 12.91
N PRO A 321 17.74 -19.95 13.82
CA PRO A 321 16.67 -20.82 14.30
C PRO A 321 15.54 -20.06 15.01
N ALA A 322 15.85 -18.95 15.68
CA ALA A 322 14.85 -18.15 16.37
C ALA A 322 13.96 -17.40 15.38
N LEU A 323 14.55 -16.88 14.30
CA LEU A 323 13.81 -16.22 13.22
C LEU A 323 12.89 -17.22 12.50
N GLN A 324 13.42 -18.39 12.13
CA GLN A 324 12.63 -19.45 11.48
C GLN A 324 11.50 -19.96 12.38
N ARG A 325 11.76 -20.11 13.68
CA ARG A 325 10.75 -20.50 14.67
C ARG A 325 9.64 -19.44 14.77
N ASN A 326 10.01 -18.16 14.86
CA ASN A 326 9.04 -17.06 14.90
C ASN A 326 8.20 -17.01 13.62
N TYR A 327 8.81 -17.22 12.45
CA TYR A 327 8.10 -17.27 11.18
C TYR A 327 7.08 -18.40 11.12
N LYS A 328 7.44 -19.60 11.58
CA LYS A 328 6.49 -20.73 11.70
C LYS A 328 5.32 -20.39 12.62
N LEU A 329 5.60 -19.74 13.76
CA LEU A 329 4.56 -19.28 14.69
C LEU A 329 3.63 -18.24 14.05
N GLU A 330 4.18 -17.24 13.38
CA GLU A 330 3.40 -16.22 12.67
C GLU A 330 2.51 -16.83 11.59
N ASN A 331 3.03 -17.78 10.80
CA ASN A 331 2.23 -18.47 9.79
C ASN A 331 1.04 -19.20 10.41
N ILE A 332 1.23 -19.83 11.56
CA ILE A 332 0.12 -20.50 12.26
C ILE A 332 -0.89 -19.47 12.78
N ILE A 333 -0.44 -18.39 13.40
CA ILE A 333 -1.31 -17.30 13.88
C ILE A 333 -2.14 -16.72 12.72
N LEU A 334 -1.49 -16.42 11.59
CA LEU A 334 -2.14 -15.89 10.38
C LEU A 334 -3.09 -16.89 9.73
N GLY A 335 -2.71 -18.16 9.66
CA GLY A 335 -3.58 -19.21 9.13
C GLY A 335 -4.84 -19.41 9.98
N VAL A 336 -4.68 -19.39 11.31
CA VAL A 336 -5.79 -19.46 12.26
C VAL A 336 -6.71 -18.24 12.08
N ILE A 337 -6.18 -17.02 12.14
CA ILE A 337 -7.04 -15.83 12.06
C ILE A 337 -7.72 -15.70 10.70
N THR A 338 -7.06 -16.08 9.60
CA THR A 338 -7.65 -16.05 8.26
C THR A 338 -8.80 -17.04 8.12
N LEU A 339 -8.68 -18.26 8.66
CA LEU A 339 -9.74 -19.28 8.53
C LEU A 339 -10.92 -19.10 9.50
N TYR A 340 -10.66 -18.59 10.70
CA TYR A 340 -11.73 -18.39 11.70
C TYR A 340 -12.29 -16.97 11.74
N GLY A 341 -11.55 -15.99 11.20
CA GLY A 341 -11.93 -14.58 11.16
C GLY A 341 -11.78 -13.89 12.50
N ALA A 342 -12.51 -14.35 13.52
CA ALA A 342 -12.53 -13.75 14.84
C ALA A 342 -12.37 -14.82 15.93
N VAL A 343 -11.38 -14.64 16.80
CA VAL A 343 -11.11 -15.54 17.94
C VAL A 343 -10.69 -14.73 19.16
N SER A 344 -11.03 -15.21 20.36
CA SER A 344 -10.45 -14.64 21.57
C SER A 344 -8.96 -14.96 21.66
N LEU A 345 -8.20 -14.18 22.41
CA LEU A 345 -6.78 -14.44 22.64
C LEU A 345 -6.53 -15.83 23.27
N ASN A 346 -7.43 -16.31 24.13
CA ASN A 346 -7.31 -17.66 24.70
C ASN A 346 -7.54 -18.75 23.63
N GLN A 347 -8.52 -18.56 22.74
CA GLN A 347 -8.72 -19.47 21.60
C GLN A 347 -7.55 -19.45 20.63
N MET A 348 -6.93 -18.30 20.39
CA MET A 348 -5.71 -18.22 19.58
C MET A 348 -4.59 -19.09 20.19
N VAL A 349 -4.37 -19.01 21.51
CA VAL A 349 -3.41 -19.87 22.22
C VAL A 349 -3.76 -21.34 22.02
N GLU A 350 -5.03 -21.72 22.21
CA GLU A 350 -5.47 -23.11 22.02
C GLU A 350 -5.24 -23.60 20.59
N PHE A 351 -5.57 -22.80 19.57
CA PHE A 351 -5.39 -23.18 18.18
C PHE A 351 -3.93 -23.26 17.78
N VAL A 352 -3.10 -22.28 18.17
CA VAL A 352 -1.66 -22.29 17.87
C VAL A 352 -1.02 -23.56 18.43
N ASN A 353 -1.32 -23.93 19.67
CA ASN A 353 -0.78 -25.13 20.32
C ASN A 353 -1.26 -26.45 19.70
N LYS A 354 -2.32 -26.45 18.85
CA LYS A 354 -2.71 -27.65 18.08
C LYS A 354 -1.84 -27.90 16.86
N TYR A 355 -1.17 -26.87 16.35
CA TYR A 355 -0.39 -26.93 15.12
C TYR A 355 1.12 -26.75 15.34
N GLN A 356 1.51 -26.42 16.57
CA GLN A 356 2.89 -26.32 17.00
C GLN A 356 3.36 -27.61 17.67
N ASP A 357 4.64 -27.90 17.49
CA ASP A 357 5.29 -29.05 18.13
C ASP A 357 5.72 -28.73 19.58
N GLU A 358 5.87 -27.44 19.88
CA GLU A 358 6.19 -26.92 21.21
C GLU A 358 5.01 -26.16 21.82
N THR A 359 4.95 -26.11 23.15
CA THR A 359 3.93 -25.33 23.84
C THR A 359 4.25 -23.84 23.78
N ILE A 360 3.35 -23.06 23.19
CA ILE A 360 3.44 -21.60 23.10
C ILE A 360 2.55 -20.97 24.16
N GLU A 361 3.15 -20.17 25.04
CA GLU A 361 2.43 -19.46 26.09
C GLU A 361 1.71 -18.22 25.55
N LYS A 362 0.66 -17.80 26.26
CA LYS A 362 -0.11 -16.58 25.94
C LYS A 362 0.76 -15.32 25.83
N GLY A 363 1.74 -15.19 26.73
CA GLY A 363 2.66 -14.04 26.74
C GLY A 363 3.51 -13.95 25.48
N GLU A 364 3.89 -15.10 24.91
CA GLU A 364 4.68 -15.16 23.67
C GLU A 364 3.86 -14.71 22.46
N ILE A 365 2.59 -15.14 22.37
CA ILE A 365 1.67 -14.68 21.32
C ILE A 365 1.45 -13.17 21.42
N ILE A 366 1.21 -12.63 22.62
CA ILE A 366 1.06 -11.18 22.83
C ILE A 366 2.33 -10.45 22.39
N LYS A 367 3.51 -10.95 22.78
CA LYS A 367 4.79 -10.35 22.38
C LYS A 367 4.91 -10.30 20.87
N ARG A 368 4.61 -11.39 20.15
CA ARG A 368 4.66 -11.41 18.68
C ARG A 368 3.63 -10.47 18.05
N LEU A 369 2.39 -10.44 18.51
CA LEU A 369 1.36 -9.52 18.01
C LEU A 369 1.79 -8.06 18.17
N ASN A 370 2.54 -7.73 19.23
CA ASN A 370 3.03 -6.37 19.47
C ASN A 370 4.34 -6.03 18.75
N SER A 371 5.11 -7.04 18.31
CA SER A 371 6.46 -6.82 17.74
C SER A 371 6.59 -7.22 16.27
N SER A 372 5.57 -7.81 15.67
CA SER A 372 5.58 -8.28 14.28
C SER A 372 4.72 -7.35 13.41
N PRO A 373 5.32 -6.51 12.55
CA PRO A 373 4.58 -5.66 11.63
C PRO A 373 3.65 -6.46 10.72
N ARG A 374 4.09 -7.65 10.28
CA ARG A 374 3.27 -8.57 9.50
C ARG A 374 1.97 -8.97 10.20
N LEU A 375 2.03 -9.29 11.51
CA LEU A 375 0.83 -9.61 12.28
C LEU A 375 -0.04 -8.37 12.52
N GLN A 376 0.57 -7.22 12.83
CA GLN A 376 -0.14 -5.98 13.12
C GLN A 376 -0.97 -5.47 11.93
N ARG A 377 -0.47 -5.67 10.71
CA ARG A 377 -1.21 -5.32 9.49
C ARG A 377 -2.42 -6.20 9.28
N GLN A 378 -2.31 -7.50 9.56
CA GLN A 378 -3.36 -8.47 9.26
C GLN A 378 -4.34 -8.73 10.41
N ILE A 379 -4.02 -8.27 11.63
CA ILE A 379 -4.79 -8.57 12.84
C ILE A 379 -5.14 -7.29 13.59
N ILE A 380 -6.44 -7.06 13.74
CA ILE A 380 -7.00 -6.03 14.61
C ILE A 380 -7.23 -6.66 15.98
N THR A 381 -6.88 -5.95 17.06
CA THR A 381 -7.18 -6.39 18.43
C THR A 381 -8.15 -5.43 19.09
N ASP A 382 -9.20 -5.97 19.70
CA ASP A 382 -10.21 -5.19 20.42
C ASP A 382 -10.63 -5.92 21.70
N GLU A 383 -11.20 -5.19 22.66
CA GLU A 383 -11.70 -5.74 23.92
C GLU A 383 -13.23 -5.61 23.98
N LEU A 384 -13.91 -6.75 23.97
CA LEU A 384 -15.37 -6.84 24.03
C LEU A 384 -15.78 -7.58 25.29
N SER A 385 -16.57 -6.91 26.15
CA SER A 385 -17.07 -7.48 27.41
C SER A 385 -15.97 -8.08 28.30
N GLY A 386 -14.80 -7.41 28.37
CA GLY A 386 -13.64 -7.86 29.16
C GLY A 386 -12.85 -9.02 28.53
N THR A 387 -13.16 -9.40 27.29
CA THR A 387 -12.42 -10.41 26.53
C THR A 387 -11.66 -9.77 25.39
N ARG A 388 -10.35 -9.99 25.34
CA ARG A 388 -9.51 -9.55 24.21
C ARG A 388 -9.74 -10.48 23.01
N TYR A 389 -10.24 -9.92 21.92
CA TYR A 389 -10.44 -10.57 20.64
C TYR A 389 -9.37 -10.15 19.63
N LEU A 390 -9.08 -11.09 18.73
CA LEU A 390 -8.27 -10.90 17.53
C LEU A 390 -9.21 -11.05 16.34
N PHE A 391 -9.10 -10.13 15.39
CA PHE A 391 -9.90 -10.08 14.18
C PHE A 391 -8.98 -10.04 12.97
N TYR A 392 -9.31 -10.82 11.95
CA TYR A 392 -8.70 -10.63 10.64
C TYR A 392 -9.06 -9.25 10.10
N MET A 393 -8.08 -8.54 9.54
CA MET A 393 -8.22 -7.12 9.19
C MET A 393 -9.38 -6.82 8.22
N PHE A 394 -9.76 -7.79 7.38
CA PHE A 394 -10.79 -7.65 6.36
C PHE A 394 -12.21 -7.96 6.86
N ILE A 395 -12.40 -8.07 8.18
CA ILE A 395 -13.74 -8.15 8.77
C ILE A 395 -14.41 -6.78 8.67
N ALA A 396 -15.55 -6.73 7.97
CA ALA A 396 -16.31 -5.50 7.77
C ALA A 396 -16.94 -4.97 9.06
N ASN A 397 -17.32 -5.84 10.00
CA ASN A 397 -17.91 -5.45 11.27
C ASN A 397 -17.60 -6.46 12.39
N THR A 398 -16.70 -6.08 13.30
CA THR A 398 -16.20 -6.91 14.41
C THR A 398 -17.29 -7.26 15.43
N ASN A 399 -18.25 -6.37 15.68
CA ASN A 399 -19.35 -6.64 16.62
C ASN A 399 -20.37 -7.63 16.04
N LEU A 400 -20.75 -7.46 14.77
CA LEU A 400 -21.70 -8.35 14.11
C LEU A 400 -21.18 -9.78 14.02
N ILE A 401 -19.91 -9.96 13.65
CA ILE A 401 -19.34 -11.31 13.50
C ILE A 401 -19.29 -12.06 14.84
N ILE A 402 -18.92 -11.38 15.94
CA ILE A 402 -18.91 -12.00 17.28
C ILE A 402 -20.32 -12.37 17.72
N ASN A 403 -21.31 -11.50 17.51
CA ASN A 403 -22.70 -11.78 17.82
C ASN A 403 -23.24 -12.98 17.01
N GLU A 404 -22.88 -13.07 15.73
CA GLU A 404 -23.27 -14.22 14.91
C GLU A 404 -22.59 -15.51 15.39
N ILE A 405 -21.31 -15.48 15.73
CA ILE A 405 -20.59 -16.65 16.27
C ILE A 405 -21.20 -17.08 17.62
N SER A 406 -21.56 -16.14 18.50
CA SER A 406 -22.11 -16.43 19.83
C SER A 406 -23.50 -17.06 19.77
N LYS A 407 -24.35 -16.70 18.78
CA LYS A 407 -25.65 -17.36 18.57
C LYS A 407 -25.54 -18.87 18.27
N ARG A 408 -24.36 -19.34 17.86
CA ARG A 408 -24.10 -20.70 17.39
C ARG A 408 -23.32 -21.52 18.43
N GLU A 409 -23.78 -21.51 19.68
CA GLU A 409 -23.11 -22.19 20.80
C GLU A 409 -22.90 -23.69 20.56
N LYS A 410 -23.86 -24.37 19.91
CA LYS A 410 -23.84 -25.82 19.65
C LYS A 410 -22.92 -26.26 18.50
N ILE A 411 -22.32 -25.32 17.78
CA ILE A 411 -21.40 -25.62 16.69
C ILE A 411 -19.98 -25.54 17.26
N ASP A 412 -19.25 -26.64 17.16
CA ASP A 412 -17.82 -26.66 17.49
C ASP A 412 -17.00 -26.01 16.37
N TYR A 413 -15.84 -25.47 16.75
CA TYR A 413 -14.86 -25.00 15.78
C TYR A 413 -14.39 -26.18 14.91
N PHE A 414 -14.39 -25.96 13.59
CA PHE A 414 -13.83 -26.92 12.66
C PHE A 414 -12.33 -27.10 12.94
N ILE A 415 -11.80 -28.32 12.80
CA ILE A 415 -10.37 -28.58 13.00
C ILE A 415 -9.75 -28.74 11.61
N PHE A 416 -8.97 -27.74 11.20
CA PHE A 416 -8.22 -27.76 9.96
C PHE A 416 -6.98 -28.65 10.08
N SER A 417 -6.47 -29.13 8.94
CA SER A 417 -5.15 -29.74 8.89
C SER A 417 -4.05 -28.67 9.00
N ARG A 418 -2.85 -29.06 9.46
CA ARG A 418 -1.67 -28.17 9.50
C ARG A 418 -1.39 -27.52 8.13
N LYS A 419 -1.53 -28.29 7.05
CA LYS A 419 -1.34 -27.80 5.67
C LYS A 419 -2.36 -26.74 5.26
N GLU A 420 -3.62 -26.84 5.71
CA GLU A 420 -4.63 -25.82 5.45
C GLU A 420 -4.33 -24.52 6.20
N ILE A 421 -3.89 -24.62 7.47
CA ILE A 421 -3.45 -23.47 8.27
C ILE A 421 -2.25 -22.79 7.61
N GLU A 422 -1.22 -23.55 7.24
CA GLU A 422 -0.03 -23.01 6.57
C GLU A 422 -0.40 -22.35 5.23
N ASN A 423 -1.31 -22.94 4.45
CA ASN A 423 -1.78 -22.33 3.21
C ASN A 423 -2.60 -21.06 3.45
N ALA A 424 -3.38 -20.98 4.52
CA ALA A 424 -4.15 -19.81 4.89
C ALA A 424 -3.31 -18.63 5.39
N SER A 425 -2.02 -18.84 5.66
CA SER A 425 -1.09 -17.77 6.03
C SER A 425 -0.55 -16.95 4.85
N LYS A 426 -0.86 -17.38 3.63
CA LYS A 426 -0.41 -16.76 2.39
C LYS A 426 -1.23 -15.50 2.08
N THR A 427 -0.56 -14.49 1.54
CA THR A 427 -1.17 -13.27 1.02
C THR A 427 -2.14 -13.63 -0.14
N PHE A 428 -3.27 -12.93 -0.26
CA PHE A 428 -4.38 -13.24 -1.19
C PHE A 428 -4.94 -14.67 -1.10
N TYR A 429 -5.11 -15.16 0.13
CA TYR A 429 -5.71 -16.46 0.36
C TYR A 429 -7.13 -16.58 -0.22
N SER A 430 -7.40 -17.68 -0.92
CA SER A 430 -8.75 -18.17 -1.18
C SER A 430 -8.80 -19.66 -0.86
N PHE A 431 -9.93 -20.12 -0.34
CA PHE A 431 -10.06 -21.53 0.06
C PHE A 431 -10.06 -22.42 -1.19
N ASN A 432 -9.04 -23.25 -1.36
CA ASN A 432 -8.90 -24.09 -2.54
C ASN A 432 -9.78 -25.34 -2.45
N ASN A 433 -10.67 -25.53 -3.43
CA ASN A 433 -11.51 -26.72 -3.55
C ASN A 433 -11.87 -26.97 -5.04
N PRO A 434 -12.43 -28.13 -5.41
CA PRO A 434 -12.78 -28.40 -6.82
C PRO A 434 -13.77 -27.41 -7.44
N GLN A 435 -14.56 -26.69 -6.63
CA GLN A 435 -15.49 -25.66 -7.11
C GLN A 435 -14.76 -24.40 -7.57
N ILE A 436 -13.66 -24.02 -6.92
CA ILE A 436 -12.87 -22.84 -7.30
C ILE A 436 -12.24 -23.01 -8.68
N ASP A 437 -11.89 -24.23 -9.08
CA ASP A 437 -11.30 -24.52 -10.39
C ASP A 437 -12.27 -24.20 -11.53
N LYS A 438 -13.57 -24.44 -11.32
CA LYS A 438 -14.62 -24.05 -12.29
C LYS A 438 -14.71 -22.53 -12.43
N ILE A 439 -14.56 -21.80 -11.32
CA ILE A 439 -14.53 -20.34 -11.32
C ILE A 439 -13.27 -19.84 -12.05
N LYS A 440 -12.09 -20.41 -11.77
CA LYS A 440 -10.83 -20.09 -12.47
C LYS A 440 -10.98 -20.24 -13.98
N ILE A 441 -11.53 -21.36 -14.45
CA ILE A 441 -11.78 -21.59 -15.88
C ILE A 441 -12.72 -20.51 -16.45
N PHE A 442 -13.76 -20.12 -15.72
CA PHE A 442 -14.65 -19.04 -16.13
C PHE A 442 -13.90 -17.70 -16.25
N LEU A 443 -13.09 -17.34 -15.26
CA LEU A 443 -12.32 -16.09 -15.24
C LEU A 443 -11.30 -16.02 -16.39
N ILE A 444 -10.57 -17.12 -16.65
CA ILE A 444 -9.63 -17.22 -17.77
C ILE A 444 -10.33 -16.96 -19.10
N LYS A 445 -11.50 -17.59 -19.31
CA LYS A 445 -12.29 -17.41 -20.55
C LYS A 445 -12.76 -15.97 -20.75
N ASN A 446 -12.96 -15.22 -19.67
CA ASN A 446 -13.38 -13.83 -19.68
C ASN A 446 -12.20 -12.84 -19.62
N GLY A 447 -10.97 -13.30 -19.85
CA GLY A 447 -9.79 -12.44 -19.97
C GLY A 447 -9.32 -11.78 -18.67
N VAL A 448 -9.73 -12.29 -17.51
CA VAL A 448 -9.26 -11.78 -16.21
C VAL A 448 -7.78 -12.07 -16.05
N ARG A 449 -6.95 -11.03 -15.95
CA ARG A 449 -5.49 -11.15 -15.82
C ARG A 449 -5.06 -11.60 -14.41
N ASP A 450 -5.60 -10.96 -13.37
CA ASP A 450 -5.27 -11.24 -11.97
C ASP A 450 -6.35 -12.10 -11.28
N ILE A 451 -6.24 -13.41 -11.51
CA ILE A 451 -7.21 -14.39 -11.01
C ILE A 451 -7.13 -14.54 -9.50
N ASP A 452 -5.94 -14.53 -8.92
CA ASP A 452 -5.75 -14.77 -7.49
C ASP A 452 -6.30 -13.61 -6.65
N SER A 453 -6.06 -12.36 -7.07
CA SER A 453 -6.68 -11.18 -6.44
C SER A 453 -8.20 -11.21 -6.55
N PHE A 454 -8.74 -11.57 -7.72
CA PHE A 454 -10.19 -11.71 -7.89
C PHE A 454 -10.78 -12.76 -6.95
N LEU A 455 -10.16 -13.94 -6.87
CA LEU A 455 -10.63 -15.04 -6.02
C LEU A 455 -10.52 -14.71 -4.53
N HIS A 456 -9.48 -14.00 -4.12
CA HIS A 456 -9.34 -13.50 -2.76
C HIS A 456 -10.47 -12.52 -2.40
N LYS A 457 -10.73 -11.52 -3.25
CA LYS A 457 -11.85 -10.57 -3.05
C LYS A 457 -13.20 -11.27 -3.01
N LEU A 458 -13.42 -12.25 -3.88
CA LEU A 458 -14.62 -13.07 -3.87
C LEU A 458 -14.76 -13.87 -2.57
N TRP A 459 -13.67 -14.50 -2.11
CA TRP A 459 -13.64 -15.24 -0.86
C TRP A 459 -13.95 -14.32 0.33
N LEU A 460 -13.35 -13.13 0.40
CA LEU A 460 -13.64 -12.11 1.42
C LEU A 460 -15.11 -11.66 1.42
N ASN A 461 -15.71 -11.45 0.25
CA ASN A 461 -17.14 -11.11 0.15
C ASN A 461 -18.03 -12.21 0.73
N ILE A 462 -17.67 -13.49 0.50
CA ILE A 462 -18.39 -14.62 1.09
C ILE A 462 -18.21 -14.65 2.61
N GLN A 463 -17.00 -14.41 3.12
CA GLN A 463 -16.73 -14.40 4.56
C GLN A 463 -17.49 -13.29 5.30
N ASN A 464 -17.64 -12.13 4.66
CA ASN A 464 -18.39 -10.98 5.18
C ASN A 464 -19.90 -11.07 4.93
N ASP A 465 -20.42 -12.24 4.49
CA ASP A 465 -21.83 -12.50 4.23
C ASP A 465 -22.49 -11.44 3.33
N VAL A 466 -21.77 -11.00 2.28
CA VAL A 466 -22.28 -10.03 1.32
C VAL A 466 -23.54 -10.57 0.64
N SER A 467 -24.58 -9.74 0.61
CA SER A 467 -25.88 -10.12 0.03
C SER A 467 -25.77 -10.53 -1.44
N HIS A 468 -26.75 -11.32 -1.92
CA HIS A 468 -26.82 -11.71 -3.34
C HIS A 468 -26.73 -10.52 -4.30
N SER A 469 -27.38 -9.40 -3.97
CA SER A 469 -27.30 -8.16 -4.76
C SER A 469 -25.89 -7.55 -4.78
N GLY A 470 -25.18 -7.61 -3.66
CA GLY A 470 -23.80 -7.17 -3.54
C GLY A 470 -22.84 -8.05 -4.34
N THR A 471 -23.05 -9.37 -4.33
CA THR A 471 -22.29 -10.31 -5.16
C THR A 471 -22.47 -10.04 -6.65
N ILE A 472 -23.71 -9.78 -7.11
CA ILE A 472 -23.98 -9.38 -8.50
C ILE A 472 -23.23 -8.10 -8.84
N LYS A 473 -23.26 -7.09 -7.95
CA LYS A 473 -22.55 -5.82 -8.15
C LYS A 473 -21.04 -6.04 -8.25
N PHE A 474 -20.46 -6.83 -7.35
CA PHE A 474 -19.04 -7.20 -7.39
C PHE A 474 -18.67 -7.84 -8.73
N LEU A 475 -19.44 -8.84 -9.18
CA LEU A 475 -19.20 -9.52 -10.44
C LEU A 475 -19.28 -8.56 -11.63
N LYS A 476 -20.31 -7.71 -11.71
CA LYS A 476 -20.47 -6.72 -12.80
C LYS A 476 -19.38 -5.65 -12.83
N ASN A 477 -18.82 -5.29 -11.68
CA ASN A 477 -17.74 -4.30 -11.60
C ASN A 477 -16.38 -4.88 -12.02
N ASN A 478 -16.22 -6.21 -12.01
CA ASN A 478 -14.93 -6.87 -12.27
C ASN A 478 -14.95 -7.77 -13.51
N LEU A 479 -16.10 -7.95 -14.15
CA LEU A 479 -16.30 -8.80 -15.33
C LEU A 479 -17.23 -8.11 -16.33
N ILE A 480 -16.93 -8.28 -17.61
CA ILE A 480 -17.82 -7.91 -18.72
C ILE A 480 -18.66 -9.15 -19.04
N PHE A 481 -19.98 -8.96 -19.20
CA PHE A 481 -20.91 -10.03 -19.52
C PHE A 481 -21.63 -9.72 -20.82
N ASP A 482 -21.62 -10.68 -21.76
CA ASP A 482 -22.29 -10.55 -23.05
C ASP A 482 -23.77 -10.95 -22.96
N SER A 483 -24.14 -11.72 -21.92
CA SER A 483 -25.52 -12.17 -21.72
C SER A 483 -25.92 -12.31 -20.25
N PHE A 484 -27.23 -12.27 -20.01
CA PHE A 484 -27.78 -12.60 -18.69
C PHE A 484 -27.51 -14.07 -18.28
N GLU A 485 -27.39 -14.98 -19.24
CA GLU A 485 -27.09 -16.39 -19.00
C GLU A 485 -25.70 -16.58 -18.39
N GLU A 486 -24.70 -15.83 -18.85
CA GLU A 486 -23.36 -15.84 -18.27
C GLU A 486 -23.34 -15.40 -16.81
N ILE A 487 -24.11 -14.35 -16.48
CA ILE A 487 -24.27 -13.87 -15.11
C ILE A 487 -24.86 -14.99 -14.25
N GLN A 488 -25.91 -15.68 -14.71
CA GLN A 488 -26.52 -16.80 -13.99
C GLN A 488 -25.54 -17.97 -13.80
N ASN A 489 -24.74 -18.27 -14.82
CA ASN A 489 -23.77 -19.36 -14.79
C ASN A 489 -22.69 -19.10 -13.72
N ILE A 490 -22.08 -17.91 -13.69
CA ILE A 490 -21.08 -17.60 -12.66
C ILE A 490 -21.69 -17.52 -11.26
N LEU A 491 -22.91 -16.97 -11.11
CA LEU A 491 -23.59 -16.94 -9.81
C LEU A 491 -23.83 -18.33 -9.25
N LYS A 492 -24.17 -19.31 -10.11
CA LYS A 492 -24.31 -20.71 -9.70
C LYS A 492 -22.99 -21.29 -9.20
N LEU A 493 -21.88 -21.02 -9.90
CA LEU A 493 -20.54 -21.48 -9.48
C LEU A 493 -20.11 -20.85 -8.16
N VAL A 494 -20.32 -19.54 -7.99
CA VAL A 494 -20.06 -18.80 -6.75
C VAL A 494 -20.91 -19.34 -5.60
N THR A 495 -22.18 -19.63 -5.83
CA THR A 495 -23.08 -20.21 -4.80
C THR A 495 -22.62 -21.61 -4.40
N GLU A 496 -22.26 -22.46 -5.37
CA GLU A 496 -21.72 -23.79 -5.12
C GLU A 496 -20.41 -23.71 -4.31
N TYR A 497 -19.51 -22.80 -4.68
CA TYR A 497 -18.28 -22.52 -3.95
C TYR A 497 -18.55 -22.07 -2.51
N SER A 498 -19.38 -21.03 -2.31
CA SER A 498 -19.75 -20.49 -0.99
C SER A 498 -20.29 -21.54 -0.03
N ASN A 499 -21.10 -22.48 -0.53
CA ASN A 499 -21.68 -23.53 0.30
C ASN A 499 -20.67 -24.60 0.76
N ASN A 500 -19.57 -24.75 0.02
CA ASN A 500 -18.55 -25.80 0.22
C ASN A 500 -17.25 -25.29 0.85
N ILE A 501 -17.18 -24.01 1.24
CA ILE A 501 -16.02 -23.46 1.93
C ILE A 501 -16.32 -23.14 3.41
N PRO A 502 -15.30 -23.14 4.28
CA PRO A 502 -15.39 -22.60 5.63
C PRO A 502 -15.95 -21.19 5.66
N LYS A 503 -16.78 -20.89 6.67
CA LYS A 503 -17.28 -19.53 6.94
C LYS A 503 -16.92 -19.11 8.37
N TRP A 504 -16.51 -17.85 8.54
CA TRP A 504 -16.18 -17.30 9.85
C TRP A 504 -17.35 -17.40 10.83
N ILE A 505 -18.56 -16.99 10.42
CA ILE A 505 -19.76 -17.08 11.26
C ILE A 505 -20.11 -18.52 11.66
N LEU A 506 -19.57 -19.52 10.95
CA LEU A 506 -19.76 -20.95 11.21
C LEU A 506 -18.54 -21.60 11.90
N LYS A 507 -17.67 -20.79 12.52
CA LYS A 507 -16.49 -21.26 13.27
C LYS A 507 -15.57 -22.15 12.41
N GLY A 508 -15.41 -21.78 11.15
CA GLY A 508 -14.60 -22.53 10.17
C GLY A 508 -15.29 -23.74 9.54
N ASN A 509 -16.55 -24.02 9.86
CA ASN A 509 -17.32 -25.05 9.15
C ASN A 509 -17.87 -24.49 7.83
N SER A 510 -18.08 -25.36 6.84
CA SER A 510 -18.87 -25.02 5.65
C SER A 510 -20.36 -25.21 5.92
N SER A 511 -21.21 -24.52 5.13
CA SER A 511 -22.66 -24.74 5.20
C SER A 511 -23.00 -26.21 4.96
N TYR A 512 -22.36 -26.83 3.96
CA TYR A 512 -22.53 -28.25 3.65
C TYR A 512 -22.20 -29.17 4.85
N ASN A 513 -21.06 -28.94 5.53
CA ASN A 513 -20.65 -29.75 6.69
C ASN A 513 -21.67 -29.71 7.83
N ILE A 514 -22.32 -28.56 8.05
CA ILE A 514 -23.35 -28.43 9.09
C ILE A 514 -24.60 -29.20 8.67
N PHE A 515 -25.09 -28.99 7.45
CA PHE A 515 -26.28 -29.68 6.95
C PHE A 515 -26.10 -31.22 6.94
N ASP A 516 -24.94 -31.73 6.52
CA ASP A 516 -24.68 -33.17 6.51
C ASP A 516 -24.54 -33.75 7.93
N LYS A 517 -23.93 -33.03 8.88
CA LYS A 517 -23.88 -33.44 10.30
C LYS A 517 -25.27 -33.48 10.93
N GLU A 518 -26.13 -32.52 10.61
CA GLU A 518 -27.53 -32.50 11.07
C GLU A 518 -28.34 -33.66 10.46
N ARG A 519 -28.16 -33.94 9.16
CA ARG A 519 -28.79 -35.08 8.48
C ARG A 519 -28.31 -36.42 9.02
N THR A 520 -27.02 -36.53 9.32
CA THR A 520 -26.42 -37.75 9.91
C THR A 520 -26.87 -37.93 11.36
N LYS A 521 -26.96 -36.87 12.17
CA LYS A 521 -27.56 -36.92 13.51
C LYS A 521 -29.03 -37.34 13.46
N GLN A 522 -29.82 -36.81 12.52
CA GLN A 522 -31.20 -37.26 12.31
C GLN A 522 -31.28 -38.72 11.86
N GLN A 523 -30.34 -39.22 11.05
CA GLN A 523 -30.27 -40.65 10.68
C GLN A 523 -29.83 -41.55 11.84
N ILE A 524 -28.96 -41.07 12.73
CA ILE A 524 -28.51 -41.77 13.93
C ILE A 524 -29.62 -41.81 15.00
N ASP A 525 -30.30 -40.68 15.26
CA ASP A 525 -31.48 -40.65 16.14
C ASP A 525 -32.61 -41.53 15.60
N ASN A 526 -32.76 -41.61 14.27
CA ASN A 526 -33.68 -42.53 13.62
C ASN A 526 -33.22 -44.00 13.59
N THR A 527 -31.94 -44.31 13.86
CA THR A 527 -31.47 -45.71 14.00
C THR A 527 -31.57 -46.23 15.43
N TYR A 528 -31.63 -45.34 16.44
CA TYR A 528 -32.00 -45.70 17.81
C TYR A 528 -33.52 -45.68 18.06
N ALA A 529 -34.30 -45.12 17.15
CA ALA A 529 -35.73 -45.39 17.05
C ALA A 529 -35.96 -46.62 16.16
N MET A 530 -35.80 -47.83 16.71
CA MET A 530 -36.43 -48.99 16.05
C MET A 530 -37.91 -48.68 15.87
N PRO A 531 -38.48 -48.79 14.64
CA PRO A 531 -39.92 -48.82 14.53
C PRO A 531 -40.37 -50.09 15.25
N ILE A 532 -41.04 -49.94 16.40
CA ILE A 532 -41.92 -50.99 16.88
C ILE A 532 -42.86 -51.25 15.71
N LEU A 533 -42.70 -52.41 15.07
CA LEU A 533 -43.66 -52.91 14.11
C LEU A 533 -45.00 -52.91 14.84
N SER A 534 -45.83 -51.90 14.58
CA SER A 534 -47.18 -51.87 15.13
C SER A 534 -47.90 -53.08 14.55
N ARG A 535 -48.03 -54.14 15.37
CA ARG A 535 -48.97 -55.22 15.08
C ARG A 535 -50.31 -54.53 14.88
N LYS A 536 -50.85 -54.58 13.66
CA LYS A 536 -52.24 -54.16 13.38
C LYS A 536 -53.11 -54.84 14.43
N THR A 537 -53.71 -54.04 15.33
CA THR A 537 -54.57 -54.56 16.39
C THR A 537 -55.73 -55.33 15.74
N GLY A 538 -55.82 -56.63 16.00
CA GLY A 538 -56.86 -57.47 15.45
C GLY A 538 -58.22 -57.09 16.02
N ARG A 539 -59.30 -57.30 15.25
CA ARG A 539 -60.68 -56.97 15.69
C ARG A 539 -61.07 -57.54 17.07
N ASN A 540 -60.46 -58.65 17.50
CA ASN A 540 -60.73 -59.29 18.79
C ASN A 540 -59.70 -58.98 19.90
N ASP A 541 -58.64 -58.23 19.60
CA ASP A 541 -57.61 -57.85 20.57
C ASP A 541 -58.12 -56.75 21.52
N PRO A 542 -57.52 -56.59 22.71
CA PRO A 542 -57.82 -55.47 23.60
C PRO A 542 -57.62 -54.12 22.89
N CYS A 543 -58.56 -53.19 23.07
CA CYS A 543 -58.52 -51.89 22.40
C CYS A 543 -57.38 -51.02 22.94
N PRO A 544 -56.52 -50.43 22.07
CA PRO A 544 -55.34 -49.69 22.49
C PRO A 544 -55.66 -48.34 23.16
N CYS A 545 -56.93 -47.89 23.14
CA CYS A 545 -57.37 -46.71 23.89
C CYS A 545 -57.52 -46.96 25.39
N GLY A 546 -57.23 -48.16 25.89
CA GLY A 546 -57.28 -48.49 27.32
C GLY A 546 -58.69 -48.73 27.89
N SER A 547 -59.72 -48.87 27.04
CA SER A 547 -61.11 -49.03 27.49
C SER A 547 -61.46 -50.40 28.09
N GLY A 548 -60.53 -51.36 28.06
CA GLY A 548 -60.75 -52.74 28.50
C GLY A 548 -61.66 -53.58 27.59
N LYS A 549 -62.20 -53.02 26.50
CA LYS A 549 -63.04 -53.71 25.52
C LYS A 549 -62.21 -54.25 24.35
N LYS A 550 -62.74 -55.25 23.62
CA LYS A 550 -62.14 -55.71 22.34
C LYS A 550 -62.24 -54.60 21.28
N TYR A 551 -61.25 -54.46 20.40
CA TYR A 551 -61.14 -53.38 19.41
C TYR A 551 -62.42 -53.19 18.57
N LYS A 552 -63.06 -54.27 18.10
CA LYS A 552 -64.33 -54.23 17.33
C LYS A 552 -65.54 -53.67 18.10
N HIS A 553 -65.49 -53.62 19.43
CA HIS A 553 -66.58 -53.08 20.27
C HIS A 553 -66.20 -51.72 20.89
N CYS A 554 -65.16 -51.07 20.36
CA CYS A 554 -64.68 -49.76 20.79
C CYS A 554 -64.21 -48.95 19.56
N CYS A 555 -62.92 -48.64 19.43
CA CYS A 555 -62.40 -47.80 18.34
C CYS A 555 -62.52 -48.41 16.93
N GLY A 556 -62.80 -49.72 16.81
CA GLY A 556 -63.03 -50.40 15.54
C GLY A 556 -64.51 -50.60 15.18
N ASN A 557 -65.42 -49.91 15.88
CA ASN A 557 -66.87 -50.01 15.67
C ASN A 557 -67.36 -48.89 14.72
N ASN A 558 -66.94 -48.97 13.46
CA ASN A 558 -67.57 -48.28 12.34
C ASN A 558 -68.40 -49.27 11.52
#